data_AF-A0A2V6P9B6-F1
#
_entry.id   AF-A0A2V6P9B6-F1
#
_cell.length_a   1.000
_cell.length_b   1.000
_cell.length_c   1.000
_cell.angle_alpha   90.00
_cell.angle_beta   90.00
_cell.angle_gamma   90.00
#
_symmetry.space_group_name_H-M   'P 1'
#
loop_
_entity.id
_entity.type
_entity.pdbx_description
1 polymer ?
#
loop_
_entity_poly.entity_id
_entity_poly.type
_entity_poly.pdbx_seq_one_letter_code
_entity_poly.pdbx_strand_id
1 'polypeptide(L)' 'MKTLIVEDDMMSQCVLAKVLTERGHEVVSYENAEQAILAYQKQ' A
#
# COMPACT_ATOMS: atom_id res chain seq x y z
N MET A 1 5.35 -10.70 5.25
CA MET A 1 5.07 -10.77 3.79
C MET A 1 5.01 -9.34 3.28
N LYS A 2 5.53 -9.06 2.07
CA LYS A 2 5.38 -7.73 1.45
C LYS A 2 3.95 -7.56 0.92
N THR A 3 3.31 -6.44 1.24
CA THR A 3 1.92 -6.16 0.89
C THR A 3 1.80 -4.77 0.27
N LEU A 4 1.15 -4.72 -0.90
CA LEU A 4 0.85 -3.49 -1.63
C LEU A 4 -0.59 -3.08 -1.34
N ILE A 5 -0.81 -1.82 -0.99
CA ILE A 5 -2.13 -1.20 -0.84
C ILE A 5 -2.28 -0.13 -1.93
N VAL A 6 -3.39 -0.15 -2.66
CA VAL A 6 -3.77 0.92 -3.60
C VAL A 6 -5.16 1.39 -3.18
N GLU A 7 -5.23 2.60 -2.64
CA GLU A 7 -6.43 3.14 -1.99
C GLU A 7 -6.37 4.67 -2.05
N ASP A 8 -7.40 5.31 -2.58
CA ASP A 8 -7.47 6.77 -2.77
C ASP A 8 -7.96 7.50 -1.51
N ASP A 9 -8.75 6.84 -0.65
CA ASP A 9 -9.12 7.39 0.65
C ASP A 9 -7.98 7.24 1.66
N MET A 10 -7.40 8.38 2.08
CA MET A 10 -6.29 8.42 3.03
C MET A 10 -6.61 7.71 4.36
N MET A 11 -7.84 7.83 4.86
CA MET A 11 -8.22 7.23 6.14
C MET A 11 -8.25 5.70 6.05
N SER A 12 -8.87 5.17 5.00
CA SER A 12 -8.94 3.74 4.72
C SER A 12 -7.54 3.16 4.49
N GLN A 13 -6.70 3.87 3.74
CA GLN A 13 -5.30 3.48 3.51
C GLN A 13 -4.52 3.38 4.84
N CYS A 14 -4.66 4.38 5.72
CA CYS A 14 -4.00 4.37 7.04
C CYS A 14 -4.48 3.21 7.92
N VAL A 15 -5.79 2.94 7.95
CA VAL A 15 -6.37 1.84 8.73
C VAL A 15 -5.84 0.49 8.23
N LEU A 16 -5.86 0.26 6.92
CA LEU A 16 -5.36 -0.97 6.32
C LEU A 16 -3.86 -1.16 6.59
N ALA A 17 -3.05 -0.12 6.41
CA ALA A 17 -1.62 -0.15 6.67
C ALA A 17 -1.32 -0.53 8.13
N LYS A 18 -1.98 0.12 9.10
CA LYS A 18 -1.81 -0.17 10.52
C LYS A 18 -2.12 -1.64 10.84
N VAL A 19 -3.28 -2.11 10.41
CA VAL A 19 -3.76 -3.48 10.66
C VAL A 19 -2.82 -4.53 10.06
N LEU A 20 -2.29 -4.28 8.87
CA LEU A 20 -1.35 -5.19 8.19
C LEU A 20 0.04 -5.16 8.85
N THR A 21 0.55 -3.98 9.23
CA THR A 21 1.80 -3.84 9.96
C THR A 21 1.74 -4.54 11.32
N GLU A 22 0.63 -4.40 12.08
CA GLU A 22 0.41 -5.11 13.35
C GLU A 22 0.42 -6.64 13.19
N ARG A 23 0.13 -7.14 11.98
CA ARG A 23 0.20 -8.58 11.63
C ARG A 23 1.56 -9.01 11.08
N GLY A 24 2.56 -8.14 11.09
CA GLY A 24 3.92 -8.46 10.62
C GLY A 24 4.09 -8.37 9.10
N HIS A 25 3.21 -7.65 8.40
CA HIS A 25 3.39 -7.34 6.99
C HIS A 25 4.25 -6.09 6.80
N GLU A 26 5.13 -6.13 5.81
CA GLU A 26 5.84 -4.96 5.30
C GLU A 26 4.94 -4.31 4.26
N VAL A 27 4.43 -3.12 4.55
CA VAL A 27 3.39 -2.46 3.76
C VAL A 27 3.99 -1.34 2.93
N VAL A 28 3.61 -1.28 1.65
CA VAL A 28 3.82 -0.14 0.75
C VAL A 28 2.45 0.30 0.25
N SER A 29 2.18 1.61 0.24
CA SER A 29 0.91 2.16 -0.22
C SER A 29 1.07 3.19 -1.33
N TYR A 30 0.08 3.25 -2.21
CA TYR A 30 -0.08 4.28 -3.24
C TYR A 30 -1.53 4.75 -3.28
N GLU A 31 -1.72 6.01 -3.68
CA GLU A 31 -3.02 6.65 -3.77
C GLU A 31 -3.82 6.17 -4.99
N ASN A 32 -3.14 5.71 -6.03
CA ASN A 32 -3.78 5.26 -7.27
C ASN A 32 -2.96 4.21 -8.02
N ALA A 33 -3.60 3.59 -9.01
CA ALA A 33 -3.01 2.54 -9.83
C ALA A 33 -1.81 3.03 -10.66
N GLU A 34 -1.81 4.27 -11.14
CA GLU A 34 -0.71 4.81 -11.95
C GLU A 34 0.58 4.89 -11.15
N GLN A 35 0.52 5.39 -9.91
CA GLN A 35 1.65 5.43 -8.98
C GLN A 35 2.20 4.02 -8.70
N ALA A 36 1.31 3.05 -8.44
CA ALA A 36 1.70 1.66 -8.19
C ALA A 36 2.38 1.02 -9.41
N ILE A 37 1.82 1.21 -10.61
CA ILE A 37 2.39 0.68 -11.85
C ILE A 37 3.78 1.29 -12.11
N LEU A 38 3.93 2.61 -11.99
CA LEU A 38 5.20 3.29 -12.21
C LEU A 38 6.30 2.83 -11.24
N ALA A 39 5.94 2.53 -9.99
CA ALA A 39 6.88 2.03 -9.00
C ALA A 39 7.38 0.61 -9.29
N TYR A 40 6.51 -0.26 -9.83
CA TYR A 40 6.83 -1.67 -10.08
C TYR A 40 7.38 -1.96 -11.48
N GLN A 41 7.12 -1.10 -12.47
CA GLN A 41 7.72 -1.22 -13.81
C GLN A 41 9.22 -0.90 -13.84
N LYS A 42 9.75 -0.23 -12.79
CA LYS A 42 11.17 0.14 -12.66
C LYS A 42 11.99 -0.86 -11.83
N GLN A 43 11.40 -1.97 -11.40
CA GLN A 43 12.10 -3.10 -10.78
C GLN A 43 12.51 -4.13 -11.83
#